data_AF-A0AAW9EFE0-F1
#
_entry.id   AF-A0AAW9EFE0-F1
#
_cell.length_a   1.000
_cell.length_b   1.000
_cell.length_c   1.000
_cell.angle_alpha   90.00
_cell.angle_beta   90.00
_cell.angle_gamma   90.00
#
_symmetry.space_group_name_H-M   'P 1'
#
loop_
_entity.id
_entity.type
_entity.pdbx_description
1 polymer ?
#
loop_
_entity_poly.entity_id
_entity_poly.type
_entity_poly.pdbx_seq_one_letter_code
_entity_poly.pdbx_strand_id
1 'polypeptide(L)' 'MEKKHKYWEIKERIKKDILNEVYKKGESIPSERDLAGIYDVTRVTVQKAMAMLVQEGYI' A
#
# COMPACT_ATOMS: atom_id res chain seq x y z
N MET A 1 21.53 11.76 0.46
CA MET A 1 20.53 10.94 -0.26
C MET A 1 19.49 10.52 0.75
N GLU A 2 18.34 11.18 0.77
CA GLU A 2 17.24 10.80 1.66
C GLU A 2 16.84 9.35 1.38
N LYS A 3 16.84 8.50 2.41
CA LYS A 3 16.22 7.18 2.34
C LYS A 3 14.73 7.40 2.11
N LYS A 4 14.30 7.48 0.85
CA LYS A 4 12.88 7.33 0.50
C LYS A 4 12.43 5.99 1.07
N HIS A 5 11.66 6.04 2.14
CA HIS A 5 11.28 4.85 2.86
C HIS A 5 10.36 4.01 1.98
N LYS A 6 10.71 2.74 1.70
CA LYS A 6 9.92 1.83 0.85
C LYS A 6 8.42 1.79 1.20
N TYR A 7 8.05 1.94 2.48
CA TYR A 7 6.64 1.99 2.89
C TYR A 7 5.89 3.18 2.30
N TRP A 8 6.54 4.34 2.14
CA TRP A 8 5.93 5.53 1.56
C TRP A 8 5.63 5.34 0.07
N GLU A 9 6.57 4.75 -0.65
CA GLU A 9 6.41 4.47 -2.07
C GLU A 9 5.29 3.44 -2.32
N ILE A 10 5.19 2.41 -1.48
CA ILE A 10 4.09 1.45 -1.51
C ILE A 10 2.76 2.14 -1.21
N LYS A 11 2.73 3.01 -0.19
CA LYS A 11 1.54 3.80 0.17
C LYS A 11 1.04 4.60 -1.03
N GLU A 12 1.94 5.34 -1.70
CA GLU A 12 1.59 6.16 -2.85
C GLU A 12 1.14 5.33 -4.04
N ARG A 13 1.77 4.18 -4.30
CA ARG A 13 1.32 3.27 -5.36
C ARG A 13 -0.09 2.75 -5.11
N ILE A 14 -0.35 2.19 -3.92
CA ILE A 14 -1.68 1.67 -3.57
C ILE A 14 -2.71 2.81 -3.61
N LYS A 15 -2.38 3.99 -3.09
CA LYS A 15 -3.24 5.18 -3.18
C LYS A 15 -3.57 5.52 -4.63
N LYS A 16 -2.57 5.53 -5.51
CA LYS A 16 -2.75 5.81 -6.92
C LYS A 16 -3.62 4.74 -7.60
N ASP A 17 -3.45 3.48 -7.25
CA ASP A 17 -4.26 2.38 -7.75
C ASP A 17 -5.73 2.50 -7.29
N ILE A 18 -5.97 2.88 -6.03
CA ILE A 18 -7.31 3.20 -5.52
C ILE A 18 -7.93 4.38 -6.28
N LEU A 19 -7.16 5.46 -6.49
CA LEU A 19 -7.62 6.65 -7.22
C LEU A 19 -7.88 6.39 -8.70
N ASN A 20 -7.14 5.44 -9.30
CA ASN A 20 -7.33 5.00 -10.68
C ASN A 20 -8.41 3.93 -10.84
N GLU A 21 -9.17 3.63 -9.77
CA GLU A 21 -10.21 2.59 -9.73
C GLU A 21 -9.68 1.17 -10.07
N VAL A 22 -8.39 0.92 -9.88
CA VAL A 22 -7.79 -0.41 -10.00
C VAL A 22 -8.24 -1.29 -8.84
N TYR A 23 -8.27 -0.72 -7.64
CA TYR A 23 -8.93 -1.33 -6.47
C TYR A 23 -10.22 -0.57 -6.20
N LYS A 24 -11.35 -1.13 -6.65
CA LYS A 24 -12.62 -0.44 -6.47
C LYS A 24 -13.07 -0.46 -5.02
N LYS A 25 -13.87 0.54 -4.64
CA LYS A 25 -14.47 0.61 -3.32
C LYS A 25 -15.37 -0.62 -3.11
N GLY A 26 -14.99 -1.48 -2.17
CA GLY A 26 -15.66 -2.76 -1.89
C GLY A 26 -15.00 -3.99 -2.52
N GLU A 27 -14.01 -3.81 -3.40
CA GLU A 27 -13.13 -4.90 -3.82
C GLU A 27 -12.04 -5.15 -2.77
N SER A 28 -11.65 -6.40 -2.64
CA SER A 28 -10.60 -6.79 -1.70
C SER A 28 -9.23 -6.39 -2.26
N ILE A 29 -8.53 -5.53 -1.52
CA ILE A 29 -7.10 -5.27 -1.78
C ILE A 29 -6.34 -6.59 -1.50
N PRO A 30 -5.29 -6.91 -2.29
CA PRO A 30 -4.44 -8.06 -2.02
C PRO A 30 -3.94 -8.07 -0.56
N SER A 31 -3.74 -9.25 0.01
CA SER A 31 -3.33 -9.35 1.41
C SER A 31 -1.96 -8.69 1.63
N GLU A 32 -1.65 -8.31 2.86
CA GLU A 32 -0.32 -7.77 3.20
C GLU A 32 0.82 -8.68 2.77
N ARG A 33 0.58 -10.00 2.73
CA ARG A 33 1.54 -11.01 2.31
C ARG A 33 1.75 -11.00 0.80
N ASP A 34 0.67 -10.86 0.03
CA ASP A 34 0.73 -10.78 -1.43
C ASP A 34 1.39 -9.48 -1.86
N LEU A 35 1.00 -8.35 -1.25
CA LEU A 35 1.62 -7.06 -1.48
C LEU A 35 3.12 -7.09 -1.12
N ALA A 36 3.51 -7.79 -0.05
CA ALA A 36 4.91 -7.94 0.31
C ALA A 36 5.71 -8.68 -0.77
N GLY A 37 5.12 -9.71 -1.38
CA GLY A 37 5.69 -10.41 -2.53
C GLY A 37 5.75 -9.54 -3.78
N ILE A 38 4.67 -8.82 -4.11
CA ILE A 38 4.57 -7.93 -5.28
C ILE A 38 5.61 -6.82 -5.24
N TYR A 39 5.81 -6.22 -4.06
CA TYR A 39 6.71 -5.09 -3.87
C TYR A 39 8.13 -5.49 -3.46
N ASP A 40 8.41 -6.78 -3.31
CA ASP A 40 9.68 -7.32 -2.81
C ASP A 40 10.14 -6.61 -1.52
N VAL A 41 9.25 -6.62 -0.54
CA VAL A 41 9.47 -6.02 0.78
C VAL A 41 9.02 -6.95 1.90
N THR A 42 9.37 -6.57 3.12
CA THR A 42 8.86 -7.25 4.31
C THR A 42 7.38 -6.90 4.52
N ARG A 43 6.62 -7.87 5.06
CA ARG A 43 5.22 -7.67 5.47
C ARG A 43 5.04 -6.44 6.37
N VAL A 44 5.97 -6.19 7.29
CA VAL A 44 5.94 -5.03 8.21
C VAL A 44 5.98 -3.69 7.44
N THR A 45 6.68 -3.65 6.31
CA THR A 45 6.77 -2.45 5.47
C THR A 45 5.43 -2.15 4.79
N VAL A 46 4.77 -3.19 4.26
CA VAL A 46 3.42 -3.09 3.69
C VAL A 46 2.39 -2.73 4.76
N GLN A 47 2.45 -3.38 5.91
CA GLN A 47 1.53 -3.13 7.02
C GLN A 47 1.57 -1.66 7.46
N LYS A 48 2.76 -1.05 7.52
CA LYS A 48 2.89 0.40 7.77
C LYS A 48 2.22 1.24 6.67
N ALA A 49 2.44 0.90 5.41
CA ALA A 49 1.82 1.61 4.28
C ALA A 49 0.27 1.52 4.34
N MET A 50 -0.26 0.33 4.58
CA MET A 50 -1.70 0.06 4.72
C MET A 50 -2.29 0.82 5.90
N ALA A 51 -1.63 0.79 7.07
CA ALA A 51 -2.09 1.53 8.25
C ALA A 51 -2.18 3.05 7.99
N MET A 52 -1.23 3.63 7.25
CA MET A 52 -1.29 5.03 6.85
C MET A 52 -2.47 5.32 5.90
N LEU A 53 -2.75 4.41 4.97
CA LEU A 53 -3.90 4.55 4.06
C LEU A 53 -5.24 4.46 4.77
N VAL A 54 -5.36 3.56 5.76
CA VAL A 54 -6.54 3.47 6.64
C VAL A 54 -6.68 4.75 7.45
N GLN A 55 -5.59 5.26 8.03
CA GLN A 55 -5.61 6.52 8.79
C GLN A 55 -6.01 7.72 7.91
N GLU A 56 -5.58 7.74 6.64
CA GLU A 56 -5.98 8.75 5.66
C GLU A 56 -7.41 8.56 5.11
N GLY A 57 -8.07 7.44 5.41
CA GLY A 57 -9.43 7.14 4.97
C GLY A 57 -9.56 6.66 3.51
N TYR A 58 -8.47 6.14 2.93
CA TYR A 58 -8.48 5.54 1.59
C TYR A 58 -8.91 4.07 1.59
N ILE A 59 -8.81 3.40 2.74
CA ILE A 59 -9.14 1.98 2.95
C ILE A 59 -9.96 1.85 4.23
#